data_AF-A0A936HK23-F1
#
_entry.id   AF-A0A936HK23-F1
#
_cell.length_a   1.000
_cell.length_b   1.000
_cell.length_c   1.000
_cell.angle_alpha   90.00
_cell.angle_beta   90.00
_cell.angle_gamma   90.00
#
_symmetry.space_group_name_H-M   'P 1'
#
loop_
_entity.id
_entity.type
_entity.pdbx_description
1 polymer ?
#
loop_
_entity_poly.entity_id
_entity_poly.type
_entity_poly.pdbx_seq_one_letter_code
_entity_poly.pdbx_strand_id
1 'polypeptide(L)'
;MLFPLASPCRRYFAGRWLGAEDRHQIERLERYSHGLGTLQSRFLQVSSNGELVKVTFTRGGRGGFRIDYDPPVPDRIIANNGLPGLLRPRAGAGSATSRPTAPPAGISYFSAETTLSFDDPELTIPGFEHDDTMLRITIAERGPRWQRHAGVQRRS
;
A
#
# COMPACT_ATOMS: atom_id res chain seq x y z
N MET A 1 24.88 19.11 -33.91
CA MET A 1 24.97 18.99 -32.44
C MET A 1 24.19 17.76 -32.02
N LEU A 2 24.89 16.73 -31.54
CA LEU A 2 24.32 15.43 -31.18
C LEU A 2 24.23 15.37 -29.65
N PHE A 3 23.02 15.40 -29.10
CA PHE A 3 22.80 15.18 -27.66
C PHE A 3 22.83 13.67 -27.40
N PRO A 4 23.68 13.15 -26.49
CA PRO A 4 23.58 11.76 -26.10
C PRO A 4 22.35 11.58 -25.21
N LEU A 5 21.40 10.78 -25.68
CA LEU A 5 20.34 10.18 -24.87
C LEU A 5 20.98 9.19 -23.90
N ALA A 6 21.52 9.67 -22.79
CA ALA A 6 21.81 8.82 -21.65
C ALA A 6 20.50 8.55 -20.91
N SER A 7 19.69 7.64 -21.43
CA SER A 7 18.65 6.97 -20.65
C SER A 7 19.35 6.25 -19.49
N PRO A 8 19.02 6.53 -18.21
CA PRO A 8 19.38 5.59 -17.17
C PRO A 8 18.65 4.29 -17.48
N CYS A 9 19.44 3.26 -17.81
CA CYS A 9 18.95 1.92 -17.96
C CYS A 9 18.30 1.53 -16.62
N ARG A 10 16.96 1.54 -16.58
CA ARG A 10 16.18 1.05 -15.45
C ARG A 10 16.42 -0.46 -15.39
N ARG A 11 17.44 -0.86 -14.61
CA ARG A 11 17.73 -2.25 -14.31
C ARG A 11 16.55 -2.81 -13.52
N TYR A 12 15.56 -3.34 -14.22
CA TYR A 12 14.69 -4.37 -13.67
C TYR A 12 15.60 -5.57 -13.41
N PHE A 13 15.97 -5.79 -12.15
CA PHE A 13 16.53 -7.08 -11.78
C PHE A 13 15.43 -8.11 -12.01
N ALA A 14 15.68 -9.05 -12.91
CA ALA A 14 14.89 -10.26 -13.00
C ALA A 14 14.91 -10.93 -11.62
N GLY A 15 13.74 -11.36 -11.14
CA GLY A 15 13.52 -11.88 -9.79
C GLY A 15 14.70 -12.71 -9.29
N ARG A 16 15.49 -12.08 -8.42
CA ARG A 16 16.58 -12.76 -7.74
C ARG A 16 15.94 -13.67 -6.69
N TRP A 17 16.35 -14.93 -6.67
CA TRP A 17 16.01 -15.83 -5.58
C TRP A 17 16.51 -15.22 -4.28
N LEU A 18 15.62 -15.03 -3.31
CA LEU A 18 15.97 -14.48 -2.00
C LEU A 18 17.01 -15.39 -1.34
N GLY A 19 18.16 -14.83 -0.97
CA GLY A 19 19.16 -15.56 -0.21
C GLY A 19 18.72 -15.78 1.24
N ALA A 20 19.47 -16.60 1.99
CA ALA A 20 19.19 -16.84 3.41
C ALA A 20 19.21 -15.55 4.26
N GLU A 21 20.10 -14.60 3.94
CA GLU A 21 20.16 -13.28 4.61
C GLU A 21 18.95 -12.41 4.26
N ASP A 22 18.58 -12.34 2.97
CA ASP A 22 17.40 -11.59 2.50
C ASP A 22 16.15 -12.11 3.23
N ARG A 23 16.09 -13.43 3.44
CA ARG A 23 15.00 -14.09 4.16
C ARG A 23 14.91 -13.68 5.63
N HIS A 24 16.04 -13.64 6.32
CA HIS A 24 16.09 -13.21 7.72
C HIS A 24 15.61 -11.76 7.91
N GLN A 25 15.99 -10.86 6.98
CA GLN A 25 15.53 -9.47 7.00
C GLN A 25 14.03 -9.35 6.72
N ILE A 26 13.50 -10.17 5.80
CA ILE A 26 12.06 -10.25 5.53
C ILE A 26 11.29 -10.67 6.78
N GLU A 27 11.70 -11.75 7.44
CA GLU A 27 11.04 -12.24 8.67
C GLU A 27 11.07 -11.19 9.78
N ARG A 28 12.16 -10.45 9.90
CA ARG A 28 12.27 -9.30 10.82
C ARG A 28 11.29 -8.20 10.47
N LEU A 29 11.13 -7.86 9.19
CA LEU A 29 10.20 -6.83 8.71
C LEU A 29 8.73 -7.24 8.95
N GLU A 30 8.38 -8.49 8.66
CA GLU A 30 7.05 -9.04 8.94
C GLU A 30 6.73 -8.94 10.42
N ARG A 31 7.63 -9.43 11.28
CA ARG A 31 7.47 -9.36 12.73
C ARG A 31 7.33 -7.93 13.23
N TYR A 32 8.15 -7.02 12.71
CA TYR A 32 8.06 -5.60 13.05
C TYR A 32 6.71 -5.02 12.67
N SER A 33 6.26 -5.25 11.42
CA SER A 33 4.98 -4.76 10.91
C SER A 33 3.78 -5.33 11.68
N HIS A 34 3.83 -6.61 12.07
CA HIS A 34 2.79 -7.26 12.86
C HIS A 34 2.76 -6.75 14.30
N GLY A 35 3.90 -6.34 14.85
CA GLY A 35 3.98 -5.73 16.18
C GLY A 35 3.40 -4.31 16.27
N LEU A 36 3.12 -3.66 15.13
CA LEU A 36 2.53 -2.31 15.11
C LEU A 36 1.03 -2.37 15.45
N GLY A 37 0.71 -2.23 16.74
CA GLY A 37 -0.67 -2.14 17.21
C GLY A 37 -1.38 -0.88 16.72
N THR A 38 -0.82 0.29 16.98
CA THR A 38 -1.36 1.57 16.51
C THR A 38 -0.30 2.33 15.74
N LEU A 39 -0.62 2.78 14.53
CA LEU A 39 0.28 3.57 13.69
C LEU A 39 -0.46 4.83 13.25
N GLN A 40 0.17 5.99 13.40
CA GLN A 40 -0.28 7.23 12.77
C GLN A 40 0.90 7.85 12.04
N SER A 41 0.70 8.24 10.79
CA SER A 41 1.75 8.88 9.99
C SER A 41 1.16 9.85 8.97
N ARG A 42 1.99 10.81 8.55
CA ARG A 42 1.69 11.78 7.49
C ARG A 42 2.49 11.46 6.24
N PHE A 43 1.81 11.46 5.10
CA PHE A 43 2.41 11.14 3.81
C PHE A 43 2.00 12.18 2.75
N LEU A 44 2.82 12.27 1.71
CA LEU A 44 2.48 12.95 0.47
C LEU A 44 2.13 11.90 -0.57
N GLN A 45 0.91 11.94 -1.08
CA GLN A 45 0.48 11.12 -2.20
C GLN A 45 0.61 11.92 -3.48
N VAL A 46 1.27 11.36 -4.49
CA VAL A 46 1.27 11.90 -5.86
C VAL A 46 0.14 11.22 -6.62
N SER A 47 -0.80 12.01 -7.12
CA SER A 47 -1.90 11.54 -7.97
C SER A 47 -1.40 11.25 -9.39
N SER A 48 -2.20 10.53 -10.18
CA SER A 48 -1.89 10.23 -11.59
C SER A 48 -1.78 11.48 -12.48
N ASN A 49 -2.37 12.60 -12.06
CA ASN A 49 -2.26 13.91 -12.71
C ASN A 49 -1.06 14.74 -12.18
N GLY A 50 -0.23 14.19 -11.29
CA GLY A 50 0.92 14.88 -10.70
C GLY A 50 0.59 15.78 -9.50
N GLU A 51 -0.67 15.86 -9.08
CA GLU A 51 -1.05 16.63 -7.90
C GLU A 51 -0.53 15.98 -6.62
N LEU A 52 -0.03 16.81 -5.72
CA LEU A 52 0.45 16.40 -4.41
C LEU A 52 -0.67 16.58 -3.38
N VAL A 53 -1.06 15.49 -2.74
CA VAL A 53 -2.08 15.51 -1.69
C VAL A 53 -1.46 15.04 -0.38
N LYS A 54 -1.58 15.87 0.65
CA LYS A 54 -1.18 15.50 2.01
C LYS A 54 -2.25 14.61 2.62
N VAL A 55 -1.81 13.51 3.21
CA VAL A 55 -2.70 12.52 3.83
C VAL A 55 -2.20 12.12 5.20
N THR A 56 -3.15 11.89 6.11
CA THR A 56 -2.87 11.29 7.42
C THR A 56 -3.42 9.87 7.43
N PHE A 57 -2.53 8.89 7.58
CA PHE A 57 -2.89 7.49 7.76
C PHE A 57 -2.94 7.16 9.25
N THR A 58 -3.98 6.44 9.66
CA THR A 58 -4.12 5.91 11.02
C THR A 58 -4.53 4.43 10.95
N ARG A 59 -3.82 3.55 11.66
CA ARG A 59 -4.19 2.14 11.87
C ARG A 59 -4.49 1.93 13.35
N GLY A 60 -5.64 1.31 13.64
CA GLY A 60 -6.01 0.89 14.99
C GLY A 60 -5.62 -0.56 15.26
N GLY A 61 -5.42 -0.91 16.54
CA GLY A 61 -5.02 -2.27 16.94
C GLY A 61 -6.05 -3.37 16.65
N ARG A 62 -7.30 -3.01 16.35
CA ARG A 62 -8.34 -3.95 15.88
C ARG A 62 -8.40 -4.06 14.34
N GLY A 63 -7.34 -3.60 13.66
CA GLY A 63 -7.10 -3.88 12.25
C GLY A 63 -7.78 -2.92 11.25
N GLY A 64 -8.64 -2.01 11.71
CA GLY A 64 -9.12 -0.94 10.84
C GLY A 64 -8.01 0.06 10.48
N PHE A 65 -8.11 0.65 9.30
CA PHE A 65 -7.34 1.83 8.93
C PHE A 65 -8.24 2.98 8.47
N ARG A 66 -7.71 4.19 8.60
CA ARG A 66 -8.31 5.43 8.17
C ARG A 66 -7.27 6.28 7.44
N ILE A 67 -7.68 6.88 6.33
CA ILE A 67 -6.92 7.90 5.60
C ILE A 67 -7.76 9.16 5.59
N ASP A 68 -7.23 10.23 6.18
CA ASP A 68 -7.82 11.56 6.10
C ASP A 68 -7.00 12.40 5.13
N TYR A 69 -7.65 12.97 4.11
CA TYR A 69 -7.02 13.91 3.20
C TYR A 69 -7.05 15.33 3.79
N ASP A 70 -5.98 16.09 3.60
CA ASP A 70 -5.95 17.50 4.00
C ASP A 70 -6.88 18.34 3.08
N PRO A 71 -7.42 19.47 3.56
CA PRO A 71 -8.20 20.39 2.73
C PRO A 71 -7.45 20.79 1.43
N PRO A 72 -8.15 21.00 0.31
CA PRO A 72 -9.61 21.13 0.17
C PRO A 72 -10.35 19.81 -0.06
N VAL A 73 -9.68 18.65 -0.02
CA VAL A 73 -10.32 17.35 -0.28
C VAL A 73 -11.22 16.99 0.91
N PRO A 74 -12.55 16.93 0.76
CA PRO A 74 -13.46 16.73 1.89
C PRO A 74 -13.59 15.26 2.28
N ASP A 75 -12.93 14.36 1.56
CA ASP A 75 -13.13 12.92 1.72
C ASP A 75 -12.17 12.28 2.72
N ARG A 76 -12.60 11.13 3.25
CA ARG A 76 -11.77 10.20 4.01
C ARG A 76 -12.04 8.79 3.55
N ILE A 77 -11.04 7.93 3.65
CA ILE A 77 -11.18 6.50 3.42
C ILE A 77 -11.17 5.81 4.77
N ILE A 78 -12.16 4.96 5.03
CA ILE A 78 -12.23 4.11 6.21
C ILE A 78 -12.35 2.67 5.74
N ALA A 79 -11.51 1.79 6.25
CA ALA A 79 -11.60 0.36 6.01
C ALA A 79 -11.54 -0.37 7.37
N ASN A 80 -12.42 -1.34 7.56
CA ASN A 80 -12.48 -2.18 8.75
C ASN A 80 -12.43 -3.64 8.33
N ASN A 81 -11.64 -4.46 9.03
CA ASN A 81 -11.70 -5.92 9.01
C ASN A 81 -11.83 -6.55 7.60
N GLY A 82 -10.89 -6.24 6.70
CA GLY A 82 -10.86 -6.86 5.36
C GLY A 82 -11.96 -6.39 4.40
N LEU A 83 -12.84 -5.48 4.82
CA LEU A 83 -13.82 -4.85 3.94
C LEU A 83 -13.11 -3.87 2.99
N PRO A 84 -13.65 -3.69 1.76
CA PRO A 84 -13.16 -2.65 0.86
C PRO A 84 -13.22 -1.28 1.52
N GLY A 85 -12.27 -0.42 1.16
CA GLY A 85 -12.25 0.96 1.64
C GLY A 85 -13.56 1.66 1.28
N LEU A 86 -14.11 2.39 2.24
CA LEU A 86 -15.27 3.24 2.02
C LEU A 86 -14.81 4.69 1.99
N LEU A 87 -15.00 5.32 0.84
CA LEU A 87 -14.92 6.76 0.71
C LEU A 87 -16.13 7.35 1.43
N ARG A 88 -15.88 8.20 2.42
CA ARG A 88 -16.91 8.97 3.11
C ARG A 88 -16.57 10.46 3.07
N PRO A 89 -17.55 11.32 2.86
CA PRO A 89 -17.38 12.75 3.13
C PRO A 89 -17.09 13.00 4.61
N ARG A 90 -16.28 14.01 4.90
CA ARG A 90 -16.07 14.51 6.26
C ARG A 90 -17.39 15.06 6.81
N ALA A 91 -17.61 14.90 8.12
CA ALA A 91 -18.77 15.46 8.80
C ALA A 91 -18.89 16.97 8.49
N GLY A 92 -20.05 17.38 7.97
CA GLY A 92 -20.32 18.75 7.51
C GLY A 92 -20.30 18.96 5.99
N ALA A 93 -19.89 17.97 5.19
CA ALA A 93 -19.75 18.11 3.73
C ALA A 93 -21.01 17.76 2.89
N GLY A 94 -22.21 17.74 3.47
CA GLY A 94 -23.45 17.38 2.75
C GLY A 94 -23.73 15.87 2.71
N SER A 95 -24.74 15.45 1.91
CA SER A 95 -25.37 14.12 1.97
C SER A 95 -24.36 12.95 1.95
N ALA A 96 -24.29 12.22 3.07
CA ALA A 96 -23.27 11.22 3.34
C ALA A 96 -23.61 9.87 2.69
N THR A 97 -23.29 9.71 1.41
CA THR A 97 -23.26 8.38 0.78
C THR A 97 -21.85 7.82 0.85
N SER A 98 -21.71 6.60 1.39
CA SER A 98 -20.43 5.89 1.39
C SER A 98 -20.27 5.20 0.03
N ARG A 99 -19.13 5.39 -0.63
CA ARG A 99 -18.82 4.69 -1.89
C ARG A 99 -17.65 3.72 -1.69
N PRO A 100 -17.75 2.48 -2.21
CA PRO A 100 -16.60 1.60 -2.30
C PRO A 100 -15.47 2.28 -3.08
N THR A 101 -14.26 2.25 -2.54
CA THR A 101 -13.05 2.76 -3.18
C THR A 101 -11.85 1.88 -2.86
N ALA A 102 -10.90 1.81 -3.78
CA ALA A 102 -9.62 1.20 -3.50
C ALA A 102 -8.77 2.16 -2.64
N PRO A 103 -8.08 1.68 -1.60
CA PRO A 103 -7.07 2.49 -0.93
C PRO A 103 -5.91 2.80 -1.90
N PRO A 104 -5.16 3.89 -1.67
CA PRO A 104 -3.94 4.17 -2.41
C PRO A 104 -2.98 2.98 -2.39
N ALA A 105 -2.30 2.76 -3.51
CA ALA A 105 -1.31 1.68 -3.65
C ALA A 105 -0.26 1.76 -2.54
N GLY A 106 0.02 0.63 -1.89
CA GLY A 106 0.94 0.53 -0.75
C GLY A 106 0.28 0.60 0.63
N ILE A 107 -0.87 1.27 0.77
CA ILE A 107 -1.60 1.31 2.06
C ILE A 107 -2.42 0.02 2.28
N SER A 108 -2.79 -0.67 1.20
CA SER A 108 -3.52 -1.95 1.24
C SER A 108 -2.85 -3.03 2.10
N TYR A 109 -1.52 -3.00 2.22
CA TYR A 109 -0.76 -3.97 3.02
C TYR A 109 -0.88 -3.77 4.53
N PHE A 110 -1.44 -2.65 4.98
CA PHE A 110 -1.59 -2.33 6.41
C PHE A 110 -2.99 -2.66 6.96
N SER A 111 -3.79 -3.44 6.22
CA SER A 111 -5.16 -3.83 6.61
C SER A 111 -5.18 -4.97 7.64
N ALA A 112 -6.16 -4.97 8.56
CA ALA A 112 -6.36 -5.94 9.66
C ALA A 112 -5.99 -7.38 9.34
N GLU A 113 -6.63 -7.88 8.28
CA GLU A 113 -6.66 -9.29 7.88
C GLU A 113 -5.48 -9.63 6.97
N THR A 114 -4.74 -8.61 6.52
CA THR A 114 -3.58 -8.76 5.66
C THR A 114 -2.36 -8.70 6.54
N THR A 115 -2.06 -9.82 7.19
CA THR A 115 -0.71 -10.11 7.66
C THR A 115 0.22 -9.85 6.47
N LEU A 116 1.06 -8.82 6.56
CA LEU A 116 2.10 -8.59 5.56
C LEU A 116 2.96 -9.86 5.55
N SER A 117 2.84 -10.62 4.46
CA SER A 117 3.59 -11.85 4.24
C SER A 117 4.20 -11.77 2.85
N PHE A 118 5.51 -11.85 2.79
CA PHE A 118 6.30 -11.83 1.56
C PHE A 118 6.39 -13.21 0.91
N ASP A 119 5.83 -14.24 1.55
CA ASP A 119 5.64 -15.60 1.02
C ASP A 119 4.38 -15.78 0.17
N ASP A 120 3.57 -14.73 0.05
CA ASP A 120 2.36 -14.79 -0.74
C ASP A 120 2.70 -15.15 -2.20
N PRO A 121 2.14 -16.25 -2.76
CA PRO A 121 2.47 -16.71 -4.11
C PRO A 121 2.13 -15.68 -5.21
N GLU A 122 1.32 -14.67 -4.88
CA GLU A 122 0.99 -13.58 -5.79
C GLU A 122 1.90 -12.37 -5.69
N LEU A 123 2.72 -12.31 -4.64
CA LEU A 123 3.76 -11.31 -4.51
C LEU A 123 5.03 -11.86 -5.17
N THR A 124 5.60 -11.02 -6.00
CA THR A 124 6.95 -11.23 -6.53
C THR A 124 7.84 -10.13 -5.99
N ILE A 125 9.05 -10.50 -5.58
CA ILE A 125 10.05 -9.55 -5.11
C ILE A 125 11.12 -9.44 -6.20
N PRO A 126 10.92 -8.55 -7.19
CA PRO A 126 11.90 -8.35 -8.26
C PRO A 126 13.19 -7.68 -7.77
N GLY A 127 13.17 -7.00 -6.62
CA GLY A 127 14.33 -6.26 -6.13
C GLY A 127 14.42 -6.29 -4.60
N PHE A 128 15.62 -6.56 -4.12
CA PHE A 128 15.96 -6.55 -2.71
C PHE A 128 17.33 -5.90 -2.56
N GLU A 129 17.37 -4.75 -1.89
CA GLU A 129 18.59 -3.99 -1.61
C GLU A 129 18.65 -3.68 -0.12
N HIS A 130 19.80 -3.92 0.48
CA HIS A 130 20.06 -3.71 1.88
C HIS A 130 21.41 -3.02 2.01
N ASP A 131 21.43 -1.86 2.66
CA ASP A 131 22.62 -1.20 3.17
C ASP A 131 22.50 -1.02 4.70
N ASP A 132 23.51 -0.43 5.34
CA ASP A 132 23.57 -0.27 6.80
C ASP A 132 22.40 0.54 7.40
N THR A 133 21.65 1.29 6.60
CA THR A 133 20.61 2.24 7.02
C THR A 133 19.26 2.04 6.36
N MET A 134 19.22 1.38 5.20
CA MET A 134 18.03 1.28 4.37
C MET A 134 17.85 -0.13 3.84
N LEU A 135 16.63 -0.65 4.06
CA LEU A 135 16.14 -1.84 3.39
C LEU A 135 15.12 -1.43 2.33
N ARG A 136 15.46 -1.67 1.05
CA ARG A 136 14.58 -1.42 -0.09
C ARG A 136 14.10 -2.74 -0.68
N ILE A 137 12.80 -2.98 -0.55
CA ILE A 137 12.13 -4.12 -1.17
C ILE A 137 11.23 -3.59 -2.28
N THR A 138 11.42 -4.10 -3.49
CA THR A 138 10.49 -3.88 -4.59
C THR A 138 9.50 -5.02 -4.61
N ILE A 139 8.21 -4.70 -4.58
CA ILE A 139 7.13 -5.66 -4.61
C ILE A 139 6.36 -5.47 -5.91
N ALA A 140 6.05 -6.57 -6.59
CA ALA A 140 5.15 -6.59 -7.73
C ALA A 140 4.04 -7.62 -7.48
N GLU A 141 2.79 -7.19 -7.57
CA GLU A 141 1.62 -8.05 -7.45
C GLU A 141 1.26 -8.64 -8.82
N ARG A 142 0.89 -9.93 -8.86
CA ARG A 142 0.31 -10.54 -10.07
C ARG A 142 -1.15 -10.12 -10.32
N GLY A 143 -1.84 -9.58 -9.31
CA GLY A 143 -3.20 -9.07 -9.41
C GLY A 143 -3.65 -8.32 -8.14
N PRO A 144 -4.65 -7.42 -8.22
CA PRO A 144 -5.05 -6.58 -7.09
C PRO A 144 -5.76 -7.38 -5.98
N ARG A 145 -5.12 -7.43 -4.79
CA ARG A 145 -5.58 -8.22 -3.63
C ARG A 145 -7.00 -7.90 -3.13
N TRP A 146 -7.46 -6.66 -3.28
CA TRP A 146 -8.79 -6.22 -2.85
C TRP A 146 -9.94 -6.76 -3.70
N GLN A 147 -9.68 -7.26 -4.91
CA GLN A 147 -10.72 -7.88 -5.76
C GLN A 147 -11.18 -9.24 -5.22
N ARG A 148 -10.37 -9.93 -4.40
CA ARG A 148 -10.71 -11.26 -3.87
C ARG A 148 -11.63 -11.23 -2.65
N HIS A 149 -11.57 -10.19 -1.84
CA HIS A 149 -12.53 -9.99 -0.75
C HIS A 149 -13.88 -9.44 -1.25
N ALA A 150 -13.92 -8.91 -2.48
CA ALA A 150 -15.13 -8.45 -3.15
C ALA A 150 -15.89 -9.60 -3.86
N GLY A 151 -15.95 -10.78 -3.25
CA GLY A 151 -16.68 -11.94 -3.76
C GLY A 151 -18.19 -11.69 -3.88
N VAL A 152 -18.62 -10.96 -4.91
CA VAL A 152 -19.98 -10.91 -5.43
C VAL A 152 -19.91 -10.89 -6.96
N GLN A 153 -20.17 -12.07 -7.53
CA GLN A 153 -20.76 -12.32 -8.85
C GLN A 153 -20.13 -11.60 -10.06
N ARG A 154 -19.21 -12.28 -10.76
CA ARG A 154 -19.28 -12.32 -12.23
C ARG A 154 -19.78 -13.70 -12.66
N ARG A 155 -21.10 -13.84 -12.69
CA ARG A 155 -21.75 -14.72 -13.67
C ARG A 155 -22.04 -13.86 -14.90
N SER A 156 -21.51 -14.29 -16.03
CA SER A 156 -22.13 -14.32 -17.37
C SER A 156 -21.05 -14.71 -18.37
#